data_AF-A0A3N5YDH0-F1
#
_entry.id   AF-A0A3N5YDH0-F1
#
_cell.length_a   1.000
_cell.length_b   1.000
_cell.length_c   1.000
_cell.angle_alpha   90.00
_cell.angle_beta   90.00
_cell.angle_gamma   90.00
#
_symmetry.space_group_name_H-M   'P 1'
#
loop_
_entity.id
_entity.type
_entity.pdbx_description
1 polymer ?
#
loop_
_entity_poly.entity_id
_entity_poly.type
_entity_poly.pdbx_seq_one_letter_code
_entity_poly.pdbx_strand_id
1 'polypeptide(L)'
;MTRQELKKIFYIEDINQNRVFPMLPAYDDDAKFHYWIEKNGIITELLAEPILGDYFSKIKQSENDYYFEFLDFFYQKLLIPDLEHIINSISNDIHNLSASLDQIDLFYKLSLLDEYKKDYQKFVLLKRYIITEIEYIFISCRSMYDLLQKIIRATWKRIKFIDTTSKKRELPTSFRECVISNEKLLSKDEITKKYLLSDKLSEYYVSEGQVFKKIRDFRVKIEHDGLTPDKIFISDNGFSIYSEYKSFKEFNIWKEETFLPNNLAPLKPILAYVIYSTINAMNKFVNAIEKEIIFMKKVAPEYKLFMRGPATSQL
;
A
#
# COMPACT_ATOMS: atom_id res chain seq x y z
N MET A 1 -4.93 -30.80 -1.20
CA MET A 1 -3.50 -30.85 -1.57
C MET A 1 -2.74 -31.73 -0.60
N THR A 2 -1.91 -32.67 -1.09
CA THR A 2 -1.14 -33.58 -0.21
C THR A 2 0.23 -32.97 0.16
N ARG A 3 0.86 -33.44 1.24
CA ARG A 3 2.22 -33.02 1.61
C ARG A 3 3.26 -33.34 0.53
N GLN A 4 3.08 -34.45 -0.21
CA GLN A 4 3.99 -34.82 -1.29
C GLN A 4 3.92 -33.83 -2.45
N GLU A 5 2.72 -33.34 -2.76
CA GLU A 5 2.53 -32.34 -3.82
C GLU A 5 3.17 -31.00 -3.45
N LEU A 6 3.05 -30.55 -2.20
CA LEU A 6 3.66 -29.31 -1.74
C LEU A 6 5.20 -29.32 -1.80
N LYS A 7 5.84 -30.49 -1.72
CA LYS A 7 7.30 -30.62 -1.88
C LYS A 7 7.80 -30.30 -3.30
N LYS A 8 6.91 -30.21 -4.30
CA LYS A 8 7.28 -29.78 -5.66
C LYS A 8 7.60 -28.30 -5.73
N ILE A 9 7.17 -27.50 -4.75
CA ILE A 9 7.44 -26.07 -4.68
C ILE A 9 8.74 -25.88 -3.89
N PHE A 10 9.83 -25.64 -4.60
CA PHE A 10 11.18 -25.77 -4.04
C PHE A 10 11.50 -24.81 -2.89
N TYR A 11 10.84 -23.65 -2.83
CA TYR A 11 11.12 -22.63 -1.82
C TYR A 11 10.34 -22.85 -0.52
N ILE A 12 9.40 -23.80 -0.48
CA ILE A 12 8.56 -24.06 0.70
C ILE A 12 9.25 -25.09 1.60
N GLU A 13 9.61 -24.69 2.82
CA GLU A 13 10.28 -25.58 3.78
C GLU A 13 9.34 -26.10 4.88
N ASP A 14 8.44 -25.26 5.41
CA ASP A 14 7.56 -25.63 6.53
C ASP A 14 6.13 -25.97 6.09
N ILE A 15 5.92 -27.24 5.73
CA ILE A 15 4.62 -27.76 5.25
C ILE A 15 3.68 -28.14 6.42
N ASN A 16 4.12 -28.02 7.69
CA ASN A 16 3.43 -28.62 8.83
C ASN A 16 2.45 -27.69 9.56
N GLN A 17 2.15 -26.52 9.01
CA GLN A 17 1.30 -25.52 9.65
C GLN A 17 -0.08 -25.44 8.99
N ASN A 18 -1.12 -25.24 9.80
CA ASN A 18 -2.51 -25.04 9.33
C ASN A 18 -2.68 -23.63 8.74
N ARG A 19 -2.02 -23.38 7.61
CA ARG A 19 -1.96 -22.10 6.90
C ARG A 19 -2.26 -22.29 5.42
N VAL A 20 -2.52 -21.18 4.73
CA VAL A 20 -2.57 -21.17 3.26
C VAL A 20 -1.14 -21.13 2.75
N PHE A 21 -0.84 -21.97 1.76
CA PHE A 21 0.43 -21.92 1.06
C PHE A 21 0.26 -21.03 -0.18
N PRO A 22 0.93 -19.88 -0.23
CA PRO A 22 0.89 -19.04 -1.42
C PRO A 22 1.58 -19.77 -2.57
N MET A 23 0.82 -20.10 -3.61
CA MET A 23 1.33 -20.64 -4.86
C MET A 23 1.81 -19.51 -5.78
N LEU A 24 2.69 -18.67 -5.24
CA LEU A 24 3.27 -17.56 -5.99
C LEU A 24 4.42 -18.08 -6.88
N PRO A 25 4.71 -17.39 -8.00
CA PRO A 25 5.93 -17.63 -8.74
C PRO A 25 7.17 -17.53 -7.84
N ALA A 26 8.23 -18.23 -8.22
CA ALA A 26 9.55 -18.05 -7.62
C ALA A 26 10.63 -17.90 -8.67
N TYR A 27 11.60 -17.03 -8.38
CA TYR A 27 12.79 -16.81 -9.20
C TYR A 27 13.99 -17.45 -8.50
N ASP A 28 14.69 -18.32 -9.21
CA ASP A 28 15.76 -19.14 -8.66
C ASP A 28 17.17 -18.57 -8.95
N ASP A 29 18.19 -19.27 -8.44
CA ASP A 29 19.59 -18.88 -8.61
C ASP A 29 20.10 -19.09 -10.06
N ASP A 30 19.38 -19.88 -10.87
CA ASP A 30 19.65 -20.13 -12.30
C ASP A 30 18.95 -19.12 -13.23
N ALA A 31 18.41 -18.04 -12.65
CA ALA A 31 17.70 -16.98 -13.35
C ALA A 31 16.42 -17.44 -14.08
N LYS A 32 15.67 -18.38 -13.48
CA LYS A 32 14.43 -18.92 -14.04
C LYS A 32 13.23 -18.65 -13.14
N PHE A 33 12.10 -18.39 -13.79
CA PHE A 33 10.80 -18.39 -13.13
C PHE A 33 10.20 -19.79 -13.11
N HIS A 34 9.74 -20.16 -11.92
CA HIS A 34 8.93 -21.33 -11.68
C HIS A 34 7.56 -20.88 -11.22
N TYR A 35 6.52 -21.39 -11.86
CA TYR A 35 5.14 -21.10 -11.50
C TYR A 35 4.38 -22.41 -11.34
N TRP A 36 3.45 -22.45 -10.39
CA TRP A 36 2.69 -23.66 -10.09
C TRP A 36 1.20 -23.37 -10.11
N ILE A 37 0.43 -24.32 -10.63
CA ILE A 37 -1.02 -24.34 -10.50
C ILE A 37 -1.47 -25.61 -9.80
N GLU A 38 -2.50 -25.50 -8.97
CA GLU A 38 -3.18 -26.66 -8.40
C GLU A 38 -4.42 -26.98 -9.23
N LYS A 39 -4.57 -28.26 -9.58
CA LYS A 39 -5.79 -28.78 -10.20
C LYS A 39 -6.12 -30.13 -9.59
N ASN A 40 -7.27 -30.21 -8.92
CA ASN A 40 -7.75 -31.45 -8.30
C ASN A 40 -6.74 -32.08 -7.32
N GLY A 41 -6.06 -31.26 -6.52
CA GLY A 41 -5.07 -31.74 -5.55
C GLY A 41 -3.67 -31.96 -6.13
N ILE A 42 -3.47 -31.82 -7.44
CA ILE A 42 -2.19 -32.06 -8.12
C ILE A 42 -1.55 -30.71 -8.46
N ILE A 43 -0.29 -30.55 -8.05
CA ILE A 43 0.55 -29.40 -8.39
C ILE A 43 1.28 -29.69 -9.70
N THR A 44 1.09 -28.79 -10.66
CA THR A 44 1.76 -28.80 -11.97
C THR A 44 2.57 -27.51 -12.12
N GLU A 45 3.82 -27.66 -12.49
CA GLU A 45 4.68 -26.53 -12.85
C GLU A 45 4.38 -26.05 -14.27
N LEU A 46 4.33 -24.73 -14.45
CA LEU A 46 4.14 -24.06 -15.71
C LEU A 46 5.38 -23.26 -16.06
N LEU A 47 5.75 -23.29 -17.34
CA LEU A 47 6.74 -22.37 -17.90
C LEU A 47 6.07 -21.02 -18.17
N ALA A 48 6.18 -20.10 -17.22
CA ALA A 48 5.62 -18.76 -17.33
C ALA A 48 6.48 -17.76 -16.56
N GLU A 49 6.60 -16.53 -17.10
CA GLU A 49 7.22 -15.40 -16.41
C GLU A 49 6.13 -14.37 -16.05
N PRO A 50 6.04 -13.94 -14.78
CA PRO A 50 5.10 -12.89 -14.41
C PRO A 50 5.55 -11.55 -15.00
N ILE A 51 4.64 -10.88 -15.73
CA ILE A 51 4.80 -9.47 -16.12
C ILE A 51 4.39 -8.56 -14.96
N LEU A 52 3.38 -8.96 -14.20
CA LEU A 52 2.87 -8.26 -13.03
C LEU A 52 2.52 -9.30 -11.95
N GLY A 53 2.87 -9.00 -10.71
CA GLY A 53 2.49 -9.79 -9.54
C GLY A 53 3.61 -9.95 -8.52
N ASP A 54 3.31 -10.69 -7.47
CA ASP A 54 4.23 -10.98 -6.37
C ASP A 54 5.00 -12.28 -6.64
N TYR A 55 6.27 -12.35 -6.27
CA TYR A 55 7.09 -13.57 -6.41
C TYR A 55 8.09 -13.73 -5.27
N PHE A 56 8.48 -14.97 -4.99
CA PHE A 56 9.55 -15.28 -4.03
C PHE A 56 10.91 -15.33 -4.71
N SER A 57 11.92 -14.72 -4.11
CA SER A 57 13.30 -14.83 -4.57
C SER A 57 14.30 -14.49 -3.47
N LYS A 58 15.54 -14.94 -3.59
CA LYS A 58 16.65 -14.48 -2.74
C LYS A 58 17.14 -13.09 -3.14
N ILE A 59 17.05 -12.78 -4.43
CA ILE A 59 17.46 -11.51 -5.04
C ILE A 59 16.34 -10.93 -5.91
N LYS A 60 16.31 -9.61 -6.09
CA LYS A 60 15.42 -9.03 -7.09
C LYS A 60 15.82 -9.54 -8.47
N GLN A 61 14.86 -9.92 -9.30
CA GLN A 61 15.12 -10.20 -10.71
C GLN A 61 15.38 -8.91 -11.49
N SER A 62 14.64 -7.84 -11.18
CA SER A 62 14.81 -6.51 -11.79
C SER A 62 15.09 -5.46 -10.72
N GLU A 63 15.89 -4.44 -11.06
CA GLU A 63 16.13 -3.30 -10.16
C GLU A 63 14.83 -2.56 -9.80
N ASN A 64 13.85 -2.62 -10.70
CA ASN A 64 12.53 -2.00 -10.55
C ASN A 64 11.55 -2.84 -9.71
N ASP A 65 11.92 -4.07 -9.33
CA ASP A 65 11.09 -4.88 -8.45
C ASP A 65 11.12 -4.29 -7.03
N TYR A 66 9.95 -4.15 -6.42
CA TYR A 66 9.79 -3.50 -5.12
C TYR A 66 9.74 -4.53 -4.00
N TYR A 67 10.52 -4.31 -2.94
CA TYR A 67 10.44 -5.13 -1.73
C TYR A 67 9.44 -4.50 -0.77
N PHE A 68 8.29 -5.15 -0.58
CA PHE A 68 7.27 -4.69 0.36
C PHE A 68 7.27 -5.55 1.63
N GLU A 69 7.93 -5.05 2.68
CA GLU A 69 8.08 -5.74 3.98
C GLU A 69 6.74 -6.23 4.55
N PHE A 70 5.67 -5.42 4.45
CA PHE A 70 4.34 -5.84 4.87
C PHE A 70 3.86 -7.11 4.17
N LEU A 71 3.90 -7.16 2.83
CA LEU A 71 3.45 -8.34 2.09
C LEU A 71 4.36 -9.53 2.39
N ASP A 72 5.68 -9.34 2.40
CA ASP A 72 6.62 -10.41 2.77
C ASP A 72 6.26 -11.03 4.13
N PHE A 73 6.05 -10.21 5.15
CA PHE A 73 5.67 -10.67 6.48
C PHE A 73 4.39 -11.53 6.46
N PHE A 74 3.34 -11.05 5.80
CA PHE A 74 2.05 -11.75 5.78
C PHE A 74 2.13 -13.07 4.99
N TYR A 75 2.72 -13.04 3.80
CA TYR A 75 2.90 -14.25 3.00
C TYR A 75 3.79 -15.28 3.69
N GLN A 76 4.84 -14.84 4.39
CA GLN A 76 5.78 -15.73 5.08
C GLN A 76 5.22 -16.29 6.40
N LYS A 77 4.47 -15.51 7.17
CA LYS A 77 4.20 -15.82 8.59
C LYS A 77 2.72 -15.88 8.97
N LEU A 78 1.79 -15.38 8.14
CA LEU A 78 0.41 -15.20 8.59
C LEU A 78 -0.65 -15.40 7.50
N LEU A 79 -0.31 -15.95 6.34
CA LEU A 79 -1.28 -16.17 5.28
C LEU A 79 -2.31 -17.23 5.69
N ILE A 80 -3.56 -16.79 5.80
CA ILE A 80 -4.72 -17.59 6.17
C ILE A 80 -5.88 -17.26 5.22
N PRO A 81 -6.90 -18.13 5.08
CA PRO A 81 -7.94 -17.95 4.07
C PRO A 81 -8.68 -16.61 4.19
N ASP A 82 -8.94 -16.17 5.43
CA ASP A 82 -9.62 -14.90 5.70
C ASP A 82 -8.82 -13.67 5.26
N LEU A 83 -7.50 -13.78 5.12
CA LEU A 83 -6.60 -12.67 4.80
C LEU A 83 -6.17 -12.62 3.33
N GLU A 84 -6.17 -13.76 2.64
CA GLU A 84 -5.66 -13.90 1.28
C GLU A 84 -6.25 -12.86 0.32
N HIS A 85 -7.58 -12.74 0.28
CA HIS A 85 -8.25 -11.76 -0.58
C HIS A 85 -7.90 -10.30 -0.22
N ILE A 86 -7.67 -10.00 1.05
CA ILE A 86 -7.35 -8.64 1.52
C ILE A 86 -5.92 -8.29 1.16
N ILE A 87 -4.99 -9.23 1.35
CA ILE A 87 -3.58 -9.09 0.98
C ILE A 87 -3.46 -8.89 -0.54
N ASN A 88 -4.16 -9.70 -1.34
CA ASN A 88 -4.20 -9.54 -2.79
C ASN A 88 -4.80 -8.19 -3.21
N SER A 89 -5.81 -7.70 -2.48
CA SER A 89 -6.37 -6.36 -2.73
C SER A 89 -5.34 -5.25 -2.48
N ILE A 90 -4.55 -5.35 -1.41
CA ILE A 90 -3.46 -4.40 -1.13
C ILE A 90 -2.39 -4.46 -2.22
N SER A 91 -1.96 -5.65 -2.63
CA SER A 91 -0.98 -5.82 -3.70
C SER A 91 -1.47 -5.16 -5.01
N ASN A 92 -2.72 -5.40 -5.40
CA ASN A 92 -3.35 -4.77 -6.55
C ASN A 92 -3.44 -3.24 -6.41
N ASP A 93 -3.81 -2.71 -5.24
CA ASP A 93 -3.88 -1.26 -5.01
C ASP A 93 -2.51 -0.61 -5.17
N ILE A 94 -1.42 -1.25 -4.74
CA ILE A 94 -0.05 -0.77 -4.95
C ILE A 94 0.31 -0.72 -6.44
N HIS A 95 -0.04 -1.77 -7.20
CA HIS A 95 0.14 -1.76 -8.65
C HIS A 95 -0.66 -0.66 -9.34
N ASN A 96 -1.90 -0.43 -8.90
CA ASN A 96 -2.73 0.64 -9.44
C ASN A 96 -2.17 2.03 -9.11
N LEU A 97 -1.67 2.25 -7.89
CA LEU A 97 -0.99 3.49 -7.51
C LEU A 97 0.25 3.73 -8.39
N SER A 98 1.02 2.68 -8.67
CA SER A 98 2.18 2.74 -9.56
C SER A 98 1.76 3.16 -10.98
N ALA A 99 0.69 2.54 -11.50
CA ALA A 99 0.15 2.85 -12.82
C ALA A 99 -0.39 4.29 -12.91
N SER A 100 -1.07 4.78 -11.87
CA SER A 100 -1.53 6.17 -11.79
C SER A 100 -0.39 7.18 -11.82
N LEU A 101 0.72 6.90 -11.13
CA LEU A 101 1.92 7.74 -11.20
C LEU A 101 2.52 7.75 -12.61
N ASP A 102 2.61 6.58 -13.26
CA ASP A 102 3.11 6.48 -14.63
C ASP A 102 2.20 7.21 -15.64
N GLN A 103 0.88 7.14 -15.44
CA GLN A 103 -0.10 7.89 -16.24
C GLN A 103 0.08 9.39 -16.09
N ILE A 104 0.34 9.90 -14.88
CA ILE A 104 0.66 11.32 -14.67
C ILE A 104 1.91 11.71 -15.48
N ASP A 105 2.95 10.88 -15.50
CA ASP A 105 4.15 11.15 -16.29
C ASP A 105 3.89 11.08 -17.80
N LEU A 106 3.05 10.15 -18.25
CA LEU A 106 2.60 10.08 -19.63
C LEU A 106 1.84 11.34 -20.04
N PHE A 107 0.89 11.79 -19.21
CA PHE A 107 0.16 13.04 -19.46
C PHE A 107 1.09 14.24 -19.45
N TYR A 108 2.13 14.27 -18.61
CA TYR A 108 3.13 15.33 -18.68
C TYR A 108 3.83 15.33 -20.04
N LYS A 109 4.30 14.17 -20.53
CA LYS A 109 4.93 14.07 -21.87
C LYS A 109 3.99 14.53 -22.99
N LEU A 110 2.72 14.14 -22.95
CA LEU A 110 1.71 14.59 -23.91
C LEU A 110 1.53 16.11 -23.89
N SER A 111 1.58 16.72 -22.71
CA SER A 111 1.44 18.18 -22.56
C SER A 111 2.55 19.00 -23.23
N LEU A 112 3.71 18.37 -23.48
CA LEU A 112 4.84 19.02 -24.12
C LEU A 112 4.72 19.05 -25.65
N LEU A 113 3.81 18.26 -26.23
CA LEU A 113 3.57 18.21 -27.67
C LEU A 113 2.90 19.49 -28.17
N ASP A 114 3.32 19.96 -29.35
CA ASP A 114 2.81 21.18 -29.97
C ASP A 114 1.30 21.18 -30.17
N GLU A 115 0.70 20.01 -30.44
CA GLU A 115 -0.74 19.88 -30.62
C GLU A 115 -1.52 20.17 -29.33
N TYR A 116 -0.98 19.82 -28.16
CA TYR A 116 -1.61 20.07 -26.85
C TYR A 116 -1.36 21.50 -26.39
N LYS A 117 -0.24 22.11 -26.79
CA LYS A 117 0.06 23.52 -26.50
C LYS A 117 -0.83 24.49 -27.27
N LYS A 118 -1.19 24.15 -28.51
CA LYS A 118 -1.97 25.01 -29.41
C LYS A 118 -3.49 24.82 -29.27
N ASP A 119 -3.93 23.69 -28.73
CA ASP A 119 -5.34 23.37 -28.53
C ASP A 119 -5.72 23.48 -27.05
N TYR A 120 -6.41 24.57 -26.70
CA TYR A 120 -6.86 24.83 -25.34
C TYR A 120 -7.80 23.72 -24.81
N GLN A 121 -8.62 23.10 -25.65
CA GLN A 121 -9.54 22.05 -25.19
C GLN A 121 -8.78 20.79 -24.79
N LYS A 122 -7.81 20.36 -25.62
CA LYS A 122 -6.92 19.25 -25.28
C LYS A 122 -6.15 19.51 -23.99
N PHE A 123 -5.68 20.75 -23.80
CA PHE A 123 -4.97 21.15 -22.60
C PHE A 123 -5.84 21.06 -21.34
N VAL A 124 -7.08 21.58 -21.39
CA VAL A 124 -8.03 21.49 -20.28
C VAL A 124 -8.39 20.03 -19.97
N LEU A 125 -8.57 19.20 -21.01
CA LEU A 125 -8.85 17.77 -20.85
C LEU A 125 -7.71 17.03 -20.14
N LEU A 126 -6.47 17.33 -20.50
CA LEU A 126 -5.28 16.75 -19.87
C LEU A 126 -5.21 17.09 -18.38
N LYS A 127 -5.47 18.34 -18.01
CA LYS A 127 -5.55 18.74 -16.59
C LYS A 127 -6.68 18.03 -15.84
N ARG A 128 -7.80 17.73 -16.50
CA ARG A 128 -8.89 16.94 -15.91
C ARG A 128 -8.43 15.51 -15.62
N TYR A 129 -7.70 14.86 -16.52
CA TYR A 129 -7.14 13.54 -16.27
C TYR A 129 -6.20 13.54 -15.06
N ILE A 130 -5.34 14.55 -14.92
CA ILE A 130 -4.47 14.69 -13.75
C ILE A 130 -5.28 14.80 -12.45
N ILE A 131 -6.36 15.57 -12.44
CA ILE A 131 -7.21 15.69 -11.25
C ILE A 131 -7.82 14.34 -10.87
N THR A 132 -8.32 13.58 -11.85
CA THR A 132 -8.86 12.24 -11.62
C THR A 132 -7.80 11.29 -11.05
N GLU A 133 -6.56 11.32 -11.53
CA GLU A 133 -5.48 10.51 -10.96
C GLU A 133 -5.11 10.94 -9.53
N ILE A 134 -5.07 12.25 -9.24
CA ILE A 134 -4.86 12.74 -7.87
C ILE A 134 -5.98 12.22 -6.96
N GLU A 135 -7.24 12.37 -7.36
CA GLU A 135 -8.38 11.87 -6.59
C GLU A 135 -8.29 10.37 -6.34
N TYR A 136 -7.99 9.61 -7.38
CA TYR A 136 -7.86 8.16 -7.31
C TYR A 136 -6.75 7.73 -6.34
N ILE A 137 -5.56 8.35 -6.40
CA ILE A 137 -4.44 8.06 -5.49
C ILE A 137 -4.86 8.25 -4.03
N PHE A 138 -5.52 9.37 -3.71
CA PHE A 138 -5.99 9.65 -2.34
C PHE A 138 -7.09 8.68 -1.89
N ILE A 139 -8.04 8.33 -2.77
CA ILE A 139 -9.10 7.36 -2.49
C ILE A 139 -8.51 5.97 -2.22
N SER A 140 -7.56 5.54 -3.05
CA SER A 140 -6.88 4.26 -2.92
C SER A 140 -6.09 4.19 -1.62
N CYS A 141 -5.27 5.21 -1.33
CA CYS A 141 -4.52 5.28 -0.07
C CYS A 141 -5.43 5.27 1.17
N ARG A 142 -6.54 6.03 1.14
CA ARG A 142 -7.54 6.00 2.22
C ARG A 142 -8.16 4.61 2.39
N SER A 143 -8.51 3.96 1.28
CA SER A 143 -9.15 2.63 1.30
C SER A 143 -8.18 1.56 1.80
N MET A 144 -6.89 1.68 1.48
CA MET A 144 -5.83 0.81 1.99
C MET A 144 -5.71 0.86 3.52
N TYR A 145 -6.00 1.99 4.19
CA TYR A 145 -6.10 2.01 5.66
C TYR A 145 -7.23 1.13 6.20
N ASP A 146 -8.39 1.07 5.51
CA ASP A 146 -9.48 0.18 5.90
C ASP A 146 -9.13 -1.30 5.60
N LEU A 147 -8.42 -1.58 4.50
CA LEU A 147 -7.88 -2.93 4.24
C LEU A 147 -6.89 -3.35 5.33
N LEU A 148 -5.97 -2.46 5.69
CA LEU A 148 -5.05 -2.65 6.80
C LEU A 148 -5.81 -2.91 8.10
N GLN A 149 -6.86 -2.13 8.41
CA GLN A 149 -7.67 -2.38 9.61
C GLN A 149 -8.32 -3.77 9.61
N LYS A 150 -8.82 -4.25 8.48
CA LYS A 150 -9.38 -5.60 8.38
C LYS A 150 -8.30 -6.65 8.66
N ILE A 151 -7.07 -6.43 8.17
CA ILE A 151 -5.92 -7.29 8.47
C ILE A 151 -5.57 -7.24 9.96
N ILE A 152 -5.51 -6.04 10.56
CA ILE A 152 -5.23 -5.86 12.00
C ILE A 152 -6.28 -6.62 12.83
N ARG A 153 -7.57 -6.43 12.52
CA ARG A 153 -8.68 -7.11 13.20
C ARG A 153 -8.58 -8.64 13.07
N ALA A 154 -8.36 -9.15 11.87
CA ALA A 154 -8.26 -10.60 11.63
C ALA A 154 -7.03 -11.21 12.32
N THR A 155 -5.90 -10.49 12.32
CA THR A 155 -4.70 -10.85 13.07
C THR A 155 -5.01 -10.88 14.57
N TRP A 156 -5.54 -9.79 15.12
CA TRP A 156 -5.85 -9.61 16.54
C TRP A 156 -6.77 -10.69 17.12
N LYS A 157 -7.76 -11.14 16.34
CA LYS A 157 -8.66 -12.25 16.71
C LYS A 157 -7.93 -13.57 16.93
N ARG A 158 -6.79 -13.79 16.28
CA ARG A 158 -6.09 -15.09 16.24
C ARG A 158 -4.85 -15.15 17.11
N ILE A 159 -4.24 -14.00 17.41
CA ILE A 159 -3.03 -13.96 18.23
C ILE A 159 -3.34 -14.54 19.63
N LYS A 160 -2.37 -15.12 20.31
CA LYS A 160 -2.49 -15.46 21.74
C LYS A 160 -1.56 -14.54 22.51
N PHE A 161 -2.05 -13.94 23.58
CA PHE A 161 -1.17 -13.19 24.46
C PHE A 161 -0.26 -14.16 25.22
N ILE A 162 0.96 -13.72 25.50
CA ILE A 162 1.89 -14.43 26.38
C ILE A 162 1.29 -14.52 27.78
N ASP A 163 0.66 -13.44 28.24
CA ASP A 163 -0.16 -13.41 29.46
C ASP A 163 -1.61 -13.82 29.16
N THR A 164 -2.04 -14.96 29.72
CA THR A 164 -3.37 -15.52 29.52
C THR A 164 -4.48 -14.85 30.34
N THR A 165 -4.14 -13.93 31.25
CA THR A 165 -5.13 -13.20 32.07
C THR A 165 -5.71 -11.98 31.34
N SER A 166 -5.02 -11.52 30.31
CA SER A 166 -5.39 -10.35 29.51
C SER A 166 -6.63 -10.59 28.64
N LYS A 167 -7.62 -9.69 28.74
CA LYS A 167 -8.85 -9.72 27.95
C LYS A 167 -8.66 -8.99 26.62
N LYS A 168 -9.30 -9.49 25.56
CA LYS A 168 -9.36 -8.85 24.25
C LYS A 168 -10.73 -8.28 23.98
N ARG A 169 -10.78 -7.12 23.33
CA ARG A 169 -11.99 -6.66 22.64
C ARG A 169 -11.85 -6.88 21.15
N GLU A 170 -12.99 -7.11 20.51
CA GLU A 170 -13.07 -7.13 19.07
C GLU A 170 -12.76 -5.74 18.52
N LEU A 171 -11.92 -5.69 17.49
CA LEU A 171 -11.61 -4.45 16.81
C LEU A 171 -12.67 -4.13 15.75
N PRO A 172 -12.99 -2.84 15.53
CA PRO A 172 -13.83 -2.39 14.43
C PRO A 172 -13.26 -2.73 13.05
N THR A 173 -14.09 -2.60 12.02
CA THR A 173 -13.72 -2.95 10.63
C THR A 173 -13.14 -1.80 9.84
N SER A 174 -13.41 -0.55 10.24
CA SER A 174 -12.83 0.64 9.62
C SER A 174 -11.76 1.26 10.50
N PHE A 175 -10.67 1.71 9.89
CA PHE A 175 -9.58 2.38 10.60
C PHE A 175 -10.10 3.65 11.30
N ARG A 176 -11.02 4.37 10.64
CA ARG A 176 -11.66 5.59 11.18
C ARG A 176 -12.27 5.35 12.56
N GLU A 177 -12.95 4.23 12.76
CA GLU A 177 -13.66 3.93 14.01
C GLU A 177 -12.69 3.76 15.19
N CYS A 178 -11.45 3.32 14.90
CA CYS A 178 -10.38 3.16 15.88
C CYS A 178 -9.72 4.48 16.27
N VAL A 179 -9.61 5.44 15.35
CA VAL A 179 -8.80 6.65 15.56
C VAL A 179 -9.61 7.94 15.68
N ILE A 180 -10.88 7.97 15.26
CA ILE A 180 -11.71 9.17 15.24
C ILE A 180 -13.05 8.92 15.93
N SER A 181 -13.43 9.86 16.79
CA SER A 181 -14.74 9.93 17.43
C SER A 181 -15.26 11.37 17.36
N ASN A 182 -16.50 11.57 16.92
CA ASN A 182 -17.10 12.90 16.76
C ASN A 182 -16.19 13.89 16.00
N GLU A 183 -15.58 13.42 14.91
CA GLU A 183 -14.62 14.15 14.05
C GLU A 183 -13.32 14.61 14.72
N LYS A 184 -13.06 14.18 15.96
CA LYS A 184 -11.80 14.41 16.68
C LYS A 184 -10.96 13.14 16.74
N LEU A 185 -9.65 13.31 16.67
CA LEU A 185 -8.71 12.21 16.90
C LEU A 185 -8.76 11.77 18.35
N LEU A 186 -8.79 10.46 18.56
CA LEU A 186 -8.69 9.85 19.88
C LEU A 186 -7.23 9.90 20.37
N SER A 187 -7.06 10.12 21.67
CA SER A 187 -5.79 10.01 22.37
C SER A 187 -5.38 8.55 22.60
N LYS A 188 -4.10 8.33 22.93
CA LYS A 188 -3.57 7.01 23.28
C LYS A 188 -4.40 6.34 24.38
N ASP A 189 -4.68 7.07 25.46
CA ASP A 189 -5.43 6.56 26.61
C ASP A 189 -6.86 6.16 26.25
N GLU A 190 -7.53 6.95 25.40
CA GLU A 190 -8.86 6.63 24.91
C GLU A 190 -8.85 5.35 24.06
N ILE A 191 -7.89 5.21 23.14
CA ILE A 191 -7.73 4.02 22.30
C ILE A 191 -7.44 2.78 23.15
N THR A 192 -6.47 2.88 24.08
CA THR A 192 -6.10 1.79 25.00
C THR A 192 -7.30 1.34 25.83
N LYS A 193 -8.02 2.27 26.47
CA LYS A 193 -9.19 1.93 27.31
C LYS A 193 -10.35 1.38 26.50
N LYS A 194 -10.57 1.90 25.29
CA LYS A 194 -11.70 1.49 24.43
C LYS A 194 -11.49 0.10 23.85
N TYR A 195 -10.27 -0.23 23.41
CA TYR A 195 -9.99 -1.47 22.66
C TYR A 195 -9.14 -2.50 23.40
N LEU A 196 -8.63 -2.17 24.59
CA LEU A 196 -7.71 -3.03 25.37
C LEU A 196 -6.48 -3.45 24.55
N LEU A 197 -5.89 -2.48 23.86
CA LEU A 197 -4.68 -2.66 23.05
C LEU A 197 -3.42 -2.48 23.91
N SER A 198 -2.31 -3.06 23.46
CA SER A 198 -0.99 -2.79 24.01
C SER A 198 -0.57 -1.34 23.76
N ASP A 199 0.40 -0.87 24.55
CA ASP A 199 0.93 0.49 24.39
C ASP A 199 1.45 0.75 22.98
N LYS A 200 2.16 -0.21 22.36
CA LYS A 200 2.71 -0.05 21.01
C LYS A 200 1.61 0.02 19.95
N LEU A 201 0.57 -0.82 20.06
CA LEU A 201 -0.55 -0.76 19.11
C LEU A 201 -1.36 0.53 19.27
N SER A 202 -1.55 1.01 20.50
CA SER A 202 -2.20 2.30 20.73
C SER A 202 -1.38 3.48 20.18
N GLU A 203 -0.05 3.47 20.38
CA GLU A 203 0.86 4.47 19.79
C GLU A 203 0.82 4.46 18.26
N TYR A 204 0.80 3.26 17.67
CA TYR A 204 0.63 3.07 16.24
C TYR A 204 -0.64 3.78 15.74
N TYR A 205 -1.80 3.48 16.31
CA TYR A 205 -3.08 4.10 15.91
C TYR A 205 -3.09 5.62 16.07
N VAL A 206 -2.50 6.16 17.13
CA VAL A 206 -2.41 7.62 17.32
C VAL A 206 -1.56 8.26 16.23
N SER A 207 -0.39 7.69 15.96
CA SER A 207 0.54 8.24 14.95
C SER A 207 -0.06 8.22 13.55
N GLU A 208 -0.69 7.09 13.19
CA GLU A 208 -1.27 6.90 11.86
C GLU A 208 -2.65 7.56 11.70
N GLY A 209 -3.37 7.77 12.80
CA GLY A 209 -4.66 8.48 12.80
C GLY A 209 -4.53 9.91 12.28
N GLN A 210 -3.43 10.60 12.57
CA GLN A 210 -3.18 11.96 12.07
C GLN A 210 -3.04 11.99 10.54
N VAL A 211 -2.22 11.09 9.98
CA VAL A 211 -2.01 10.98 8.53
C VAL A 211 -3.29 10.55 7.83
N PHE A 212 -3.95 9.51 8.34
CA PHE A 212 -5.24 9.03 7.83
C PHE A 212 -6.28 10.16 7.77
N LYS A 213 -6.38 10.98 8.82
CA LYS A 213 -7.32 12.11 8.85
C LYS A 213 -7.01 13.13 7.74
N LYS A 214 -5.74 13.47 7.51
CA LYS A 214 -5.35 14.38 6.41
C LYS A 214 -5.76 13.84 5.04
N ILE A 215 -5.45 12.56 4.76
CA ILE A 215 -5.81 11.90 3.49
C ILE A 215 -7.34 11.86 3.33
N ARG A 216 -8.07 11.49 4.38
CA ARG A 216 -9.53 11.41 4.38
C ARG A 216 -10.17 12.79 4.12
N ASP A 217 -9.70 13.82 4.83
CA ASP A 217 -10.28 15.16 4.76
C ASP A 217 -9.94 15.84 3.43
N PHE A 218 -8.87 15.44 2.75
CA PHE A 218 -8.54 15.93 1.40
C PHE A 218 -9.64 15.63 0.39
N ARG A 219 -10.23 14.42 0.39
CA ARG A 219 -11.35 14.07 -0.51
C ARG A 219 -12.54 15.00 -0.31
N VAL A 220 -12.94 15.20 0.95
CA VAL A 220 -14.05 16.09 1.31
C VAL A 220 -13.80 17.50 0.79
N LYS A 221 -12.55 17.98 0.85
CA LYS A 221 -12.18 19.29 0.32
C LYS A 221 -12.09 19.33 -1.20
N ILE A 222 -11.70 18.26 -1.88
CA ILE A 222 -11.81 18.22 -3.34
C ILE A 222 -13.29 18.33 -3.75
N GLU A 223 -14.18 17.56 -3.12
CA GLU A 223 -15.61 17.55 -3.44
C GLU A 223 -16.29 18.90 -3.12
N HIS A 224 -15.89 19.59 -2.04
CA HIS A 224 -16.54 20.85 -1.61
C HIS A 224 -15.80 22.14 -2.00
N ASP A 225 -14.46 22.16 -1.96
CA ASP A 225 -13.63 23.33 -2.27
C ASP A 225 -13.12 23.33 -3.74
N GLY A 226 -13.37 22.24 -4.48
CA GLY A 226 -13.20 22.09 -5.92
C GLY A 226 -11.75 22.19 -6.41
N LEU A 227 -11.03 21.06 -6.47
CA LEU A 227 -9.81 21.02 -7.29
C LEU A 227 -10.24 21.07 -8.77
N THR A 228 -10.04 22.22 -9.40
CA THR A 228 -10.48 22.49 -10.77
C THR A 228 -9.28 22.53 -11.72
N PRO A 229 -9.47 22.22 -13.03
CA PRO A 229 -8.38 22.17 -14.01
C PRO A 229 -7.50 23.42 -14.04
N ASP A 230 -8.06 24.61 -13.80
CA ASP A 230 -7.31 25.87 -13.72
C ASP A 230 -6.26 25.91 -12.61
N LYS A 231 -6.30 25.00 -11.63
CA LYS A 231 -5.37 24.93 -10.50
C LYS A 231 -4.18 23.99 -10.72
N ILE A 232 -4.14 23.29 -11.86
CA ILE A 232 -2.99 22.49 -12.29
C ILE A 232 -2.18 23.29 -13.31
N PHE A 233 -0.89 23.41 -13.08
CA PHE A 233 0.07 24.14 -13.93
C PHE A 233 1.09 23.17 -14.50
N ILE A 234 1.74 23.58 -15.58
CA ILE A 234 2.83 22.82 -16.21
C ILE A 234 4.11 23.61 -16.03
N SER A 235 5.13 22.94 -15.53
CA SER A 235 6.48 23.46 -15.36
C SER A 235 7.48 22.62 -16.16
N ASP A 236 8.72 23.06 -16.18
CA ASP A 236 9.82 22.33 -16.84
C ASP A 236 10.11 20.97 -16.21
N ASN A 237 9.65 20.73 -14.98
CA ASN A 237 9.91 19.51 -14.20
C ASN A 237 8.65 18.70 -13.88
N GLY A 238 7.56 18.92 -14.61
CA GLY A 238 6.29 18.22 -14.41
C GLY A 238 5.12 19.14 -14.09
N PHE A 239 4.03 18.55 -13.60
CA PHE A 239 2.87 19.31 -13.13
C PHE A 239 3.16 20.01 -11.79
N SER A 240 2.52 21.16 -11.62
CA SER A 240 2.59 21.97 -10.40
C SER A 240 1.21 22.40 -9.96
N ILE A 241 1.10 22.74 -8.68
CA ILE A 241 -0.12 23.21 -8.03
C ILE A 241 0.16 24.47 -7.23
N TYR A 242 -0.88 25.25 -6.96
CA TYR A 242 -0.75 26.40 -6.07
C TYR A 242 -0.62 25.94 -4.61
N SER A 243 0.51 26.23 -3.97
CA SER A 243 0.88 25.69 -2.66
C SER A 243 -0.03 26.15 -1.52
N GLU A 244 -0.53 27.37 -1.64
CA GLU A 244 -1.39 27.99 -0.61
C GLU A 244 -2.83 27.49 -0.65
N TYR A 245 -3.17 26.61 -1.60
CA TYR A 245 -4.48 25.99 -1.63
C TYR A 245 -4.65 25.11 -0.39
N LYS A 246 -5.72 25.38 0.37
CA LYS A 246 -5.96 24.83 1.72
C LYS A 246 -5.80 23.31 1.77
N SER A 247 -6.31 22.59 0.78
CA SER A 247 -6.25 21.13 0.70
C SER A 247 -4.82 20.59 0.64
N PHE A 248 -3.89 21.33 0.04
CA PHE A 248 -2.49 20.94 -0.11
C PHE A 248 -1.60 21.49 1.01
N LYS A 249 -1.86 22.73 1.46
CA LYS A 249 -1.08 23.42 2.49
C LYS A 249 -0.98 22.64 3.81
N GLU A 250 -2.03 21.92 4.20
CA GLU A 250 -2.08 21.17 5.45
C GLU A 250 -1.12 19.97 5.52
N PHE A 251 -0.60 19.52 4.38
CA PHE A 251 0.40 18.46 4.34
C PHE A 251 1.77 18.96 4.78
N ASN A 252 2.10 20.23 4.51
CA ASN A 252 3.36 20.88 4.90
C ASN A 252 4.61 20.06 4.52
N ILE A 253 4.70 19.66 3.25
CA ILE A 253 5.74 18.76 2.74
C ILE A 253 6.78 19.45 1.85
N TRP A 254 6.43 20.61 1.29
CA TRP A 254 7.34 21.37 0.44
C TRP A 254 8.27 22.20 1.30
N LYS A 255 9.52 22.28 0.87
CA LYS A 255 10.51 23.17 1.46
C LYS A 255 10.57 24.46 0.64
N GLU A 256 11.06 25.54 1.24
CA GLU A 256 11.12 26.85 0.58
C GLU A 256 11.87 26.79 -0.75
N GLU A 257 12.96 26.03 -0.81
CA GLU A 257 13.77 25.82 -2.02
C GLU A 257 13.07 25.03 -3.14
N THR A 258 11.95 24.38 -2.85
CA THR A 258 11.18 23.59 -3.84
C THR A 258 10.06 24.39 -4.50
N PHE A 259 9.80 25.62 -4.05
CA PHE A 259 8.81 26.48 -4.68
C PHE A 259 9.32 27.04 -6.01
N LEU A 260 8.41 27.03 -6.98
CA LEU A 260 8.53 27.72 -8.25
C LEU A 260 7.93 29.13 -8.13
N PRO A 261 8.22 30.04 -9.08
CA PRO A 261 7.62 31.37 -9.11
C PRO A 261 6.10 31.34 -8.97
N ASN A 262 5.53 32.38 -8.37
CA ASN A 262 4.09 32.53 -8.11
C ASN A 262 3.49 31.53 -7.10
N ASN A 263 4.30 31.06 -6.13
CA ASN A 263 3.89 30.08 -5.11
C ASN A 263 3.37 28.77 -5.71
N LEU A 264 3.99 28.35 -6.81
CA LEU A 264 3.71 27.05 -7.41
C LEU A 264 4.63 26.01 -6.75
N ALA A 265 4.09 24.83 -6.49
CA ALA A 265 4.82 23.71 -5.93
C ALA A 265 4.69 22.49 -6.85
N PRO A 266 5.73 21.67 -7.01
CA PRO A 266 5.64 20.43 -7.77
C PRO A 266 4.56 19.51 -7.20
N LEU A 267 3.81 18.84 -8.08
CA LEU A 267 2.73 17.92 -7.69
C LEU A 267 3.27 16.59 -7.13
N LYS A 268 4.34 16.04 -7.72
CA LYS A 268 4.88 14.72 -7.35
C LYS A 268 5.15 14.54 -5.85
N PRO A 269 5.77 15.50 -5.13
CA PRO A 269 6.02 15.37 -3.69
C PRO A 269 4.78 15.01 -2.84
N ILE A 270 3.60 15.57 -3.15
CA ILE A 270 2.40 15.26 -2.37
C ILE A 270 1.85 13.87 -2.64
N LEU A 271 1.91 13.44 -3.90
CA LEU A 271 1.52 12.09 -4.28
C LEU A 271 2.45 11.07 -3.64
N ALA A 272 3.76 11.30 -3.73
CA ALA A 272 4.78 10.48 -3.09
C ALA A 272 4.58 10.43 -1.56
N TYR A 273 4.34 11.57 -0.91
CA TYR A 273 4.08 11.61 0.53
C TYR A 273 2.88 10.75 0.93
N VAL A 274 1.77 10.85 0.21
CA VAL A 274 0.54 10.11 0.52
C VAL A 274 0.74 8.62 0.34
N ILE A 275 1.34 8.19 -0.78
CA ILE A 275 1.62 6.78 -1.07
C ILE A 275 2.63 6.22 -0.05
N TYR A 276 3.77 6.90 0.12
CA TYR A 276 4.81 6.49 1.07
C TYR A 276 4.27 6.37 2.49
N SER A 277 3.49 7.36 2.96
CA SER A 277 2.95 7.34 4.31
C SER A 277 1.97 6.18 4.50
N THR A 278 1.17 5.84 3.47
CA THR A 278 0.25 4.70 3.50
C THR A 278 0.99 3.36 3.53
N ILE A 279 2.02 3.18 2.69
CA ILE A 279 2.88 1.99 2.69
C ILE A 279 3.62 1.86 4.02
N ASN A 280 4.16 2.96 4.54
CA ASN A 280 4.88 2.99 5.80
C ASN A 280 3.96 2.68 7.00
N ALA A 281 2.68 3.09 6.95
CA ALA A 281 1.69 2.70 7.97
C ALA A 281 1.54 1.18 8.06
N MET A 282 1.64 0.47 6.94
CA MET A 282 1.59 -0.99 6.90
C MET A 282 2.87 -1.61 7.51
N ASN A 283 4.05 -1.11 7.14
CA ASN A 283 5.32 -1.59 7.70
C ASN A 283 5.43 -1.30 9.21
N LYS A 284 4.97 -0.13 9.67
CA LYS A 284 4.92 0.21 11.11
C LYS A 284 4.02 -0.74 11.89
N PHE A 285 2.91 -1.19 11.31
CA PHE A 285 2.04 -2.16 11.96
C PHE A 285 2.77 -3.49 12.18
N VAL A 286 3.46 -4.02 11.16
CA VAL A 286 4.29 -5.24 11.29
C VAL A 286 5.29 -5.09 12.41
N ASN A 287 6.02 -3.97 12.44
CA ASN A 287 6.99 -3.66 13.48
C ASN A 287 6.36 -3.57 14.89
N ALA A 288 5.13 -3.08 15.00
CA ALA A 288 4.41 -2.98 16.27
C ALA A 288 4.03 -4.37 16.82
N ILE A 289 3.59 -5.29 15.94
CA ILE A 289 3.12 -6.61 16.36
C ILE A 289 4.21 -7.67 16.50
N GLU A 290 5.28 -7.58 15.70
CA GLU A 290 6.30 -8.65 15.63
C GLU A 290 7.01 -8.89 16.96
N LYS A 291 7.11 -7.85 17.80
CA LYS A 291 7.74 -7.91 19.12
C LYS A 291 6.79 -8.34 20.26
N GLU A 292 5.49 -8.45 20.00
CA GLU A 292 4.49 -8.71 21.04
C GLU A 292 3.82 -10.07 20.92
N ILE A 293 3.96 -10.72 19.77
CA ILE A 293 3.17 -11.87 19.38
C ILE A 293 4.08 -12.95 18.78
N ILE A 294 3.79 -14.20 19.12
CA ILE A 294 4.43 -15.35 18.49
C ILE A 294 3.74 -15.63 17.16
N PHE A 295 4.49 -15.56 16.07
CA PHE A 295 4.04 -15.89 14.73
C PHE A 295 4.51 -17.28 14.30
N MET A 296 3.89 -17.77 13.23
CA MET A 296 4.35 -18.97 12.55
C MET A 296 5.75 -18.76 11.96
N LYS A 297 6.50 -19.86 11.79
CA LYS A 297 7.77 -19.83 11.06
C LYS A 297 7.54 -19.41 9.61
N LYS A 298 8.55 -18.76 9.02
CA LYS A 298 8.57 -18.38 7.60
C LYS A 298 8.27 -19.59 6.69
N VAL A 299 7.49 -19.38 5.63
CA VAL A 299 7.25 -20.39 4.58
C VAL A 299 8.53 -20.71 3.83
N ALA A 300 9.29 -19.66 3.52
CA ALA A 300 10.45 -19.67 2.66
C ALA A 300 11.55 -18.84 3.33
N PRO A 301 12.25 -19.37 4.36
CA PRO A 301 13.12 -18.59 5.24
C PRO A 301 14.23 -17.81 4.50
N GLU A 302 14.78 -18.41 3.45
CA GLU A 302 15.86 -17.85 2.62
C GLU A 302 15.36 -16.89 1.53
N TYR A 303 14.05 -16.81 1.32
CA TYR A 303 13.44 -16.02 0.26
C TYR A 303 12.79 -14.75 0.83
N LYS A 304 12.65 -13.75 -0.03
CA LYS A 304 11.86 -12.55 0.18
C LYS A 304 10.78 -12.48 -0.88
N LEU A 305 9.68 -11.84 -0.54
CA LEU A 305 8.64 -11.48 -1.47
C LEU A 305 8.97 -10.16 -2.17
N PHE A 306 8.97 -10.17 -3.50
CA PHE A 306 9.12 -8.98 -4.33
C PHE A 306 7.86 -8.77 -5.16
N MET A 307 7.50 -7.50 -5.34
CA MET A 307 6.44 -7.07 -6.24
C MET A 307 7.06 -6.67 -7.57
N ARG A 308 6.52 -7.21 -8.67
CA ARG A 308 6.89 -6.84 -10.02
C ARG A 308 5.74 -6.17 -10.73
N GLY A 309 6.04 -5.13 -11.51
CA GLY A 309 5.13 -4.65 -12.53
C GLY A 309 5.80 -3.64 -13.46
N PRO A 310 5.18 -3.33 -14.61
CA PRO A 310 5.74 -2.38 -15.57
C PRO A 310 5.98 -0.97 -14.99
N ALA A 311 5.16 -0.58 -14.00
CA ALA A 311 5.21 0.74 -13.38
C ALA A 311 5.79 0.73 -11.94
N THR A 312 6.25 -0.41 -11.40
CA THR A 312 6.68 -0.47 -9.99
C THR A 312 7.88 0.42 -9.67
N SER A 313 8.65 0.82 -10.68
CA SER A 313 9.73 1.81 -10.55
C SER A 313 9.24 3.22 -10.18
N GLN A 314 7.93 3.48 -10.25
CA GLN A 314 7.33 4.76 -9.87
C GLN A 314 7.04 4.88 -8.36
N LEU A 315 7.05 3.76 -7.63
CA LEU A 315 6.88 3.71 -6.16
C LEU A 315 8.18 4.09 -5.45
#